data_AF-A0A7I7UBN4-F1
#
_entry.id   AF-A0A7I7UBN4-F1
#
_cell.length_a   1.000
_cell.length_b   1.000
_cell.length_c   1.000
_cell.angle_alpha   90.00
_cell.angle_beta   90.00
_cell.angle_gamma   90.00
#
_symmetry.space_group_name_H-M   'P 1'
#
loop_
_entity.id
_entity.type
_entity.pdbx_description
1 polymer ?
#
loop_
_entity_poly.entity_id
_entity_poly.type
_entity_poly.pdbx_seq_one_letter_code
_entity_poly.pdbx_strand_id
1 'polypeptide(L)'
;MTVDALTVVPADVPVEDTVPVDDAALVDDMAKKAPAKRSAGKRTRTLELTLTVSGTADGEWRADLKQGSTHLVRNLAVTAAAVSRAAAELHEDLATPIDAVIEDARAQQAAKVAALETELEAARRALANLD
;
A
#
# COMPACT_ATOMS: atom_id res chain seq x y z
N MET A 1 8.15 -44.08 -21.99
CA MET A 1 8.28 -43.55 -23.36
C MET A 1 9.16 -42.32 -23.28
N THR A 2 10.46 -42.57 -23.37
CA THR A 2 11.53 -41.58 -23.45
C THR A 2 12.08 -41.69 -24.87
N VAL A 3 12.13 -40.58 -25.60
CA VAL A 3 12.74 -40.50 -26.93
C VAL A 3 14.07 -39.76 -26.83
N ASP A 4 15.14 -40.53 -26.99
CA ASP A 4 16.39 -40.24 -27.73
C ASP A 4 16.14 -39.34 -28.97
N ALA A 5 17.07 -38.63 -29.59
CA ALA A 5 18.47 -38.22 -29.39
C ALA A 5 18.86 -37.46 -30.68
N LEU A 6 20.17 -37.22 -30.85
CA LEU A 6 20.91 -36.61 -31.97
C LEU A 6 21.20 -35.11 -31.84
N THR A 7 22.37 -34.70 -31.33
CA THR A 7 23.74 -34.78 -31.90
C THR A 7 24.00 -33.67 -32.92
N VAL A 8 24.95 -32.77 -32.65
CA VAL A 8 26.28 -32.71 -33.30
C VAL A 8 27.13 -31.55 -32.73
N VAL A 9 28.42 -31.80 -32.55
CA VAL A 9 29.53 -30.86 -32.22
C VAL A 9 30.36 -30.72 -33.51
N PRO A 10 30.96 -29.55 -33.84
CA PRO A 10 32.37 -29.27 -33.52
C PRO A 10 32.59 -27.80 -33.09
N ALA A 11 33.40 -27.50 -32.06
CA ALA A 11 34.85 -27.31 -32.10
C ALA A 11 35.31 -26.27 -33.16
N ASP A 12 35.59 -25.05 -32.71
CA ASP A 12 36.66 -24.20 -33.26
C ASP A 12 37.14 -23.22 -32.18
N VAL A 13 38.44 -23.26 -31.90
CA VAL A 13 39.19 -22.27 -31.13
C VAL A 13 40.36 -21.86 -32.01
N PRO A 14 40.56 -20.55 -32.22
CA PRO A 14 41.89 -20.01 -32.41
C PRO A 14 42.24 -19.00 -31.30
N VAL A 15 43.53 -18.99 -31.02
CA VAL A 15 44.27 -18.28 -29.97
C VAL A 15 44.82 -16.95 -30.53
N GLU A 16 45.45 -16.16 -29.65
CA GLU A 16 46.30 -14.96 -29.86
C GLU A 16 45.56 -13.62 -29.72
N ASP A 17 45.73 -12.89 -28.61
CA ASP A 17 46.95 -12.20 -28.12
C ASP A 17 47.34 -11.04 -29.05
N THR A 18 47.05 -9.82 -28.60
CA THR A 18 47.90 -8.61 -28.73
C THR A 18 47.09 -7.39 -28.28
N VAL A 19 47.50 -6.79 -27.16
CA VAL A 19 47.34 -5.35 -26.94
C VAL A 19 48.63 -4.68 -27.42
N PRO A 20 48.53 -3.56 -28.14
CA PRO A 20 49.13 -2.37 -27.56
C PRO A 20 48.26 -1.12 -27.71
N VAL A 21 48.53 -0.22 -26.78
CA VAL A 21 47.84 1.04 -26.50
C VAL A 21 48.44 2.17 -27.35
N ASP A 22 47.61 3.20 -27.58
CA ASP A 22 47.92 4.61 -27.93
C ASP A 22 48.52 4.91 -29.31
N ASP A 23 47.78 5.68 -30.13
CA ASP A 23 48.09 7.11 -30.31
C ASP A 23 46.97 7.89 -31.03
N ALA A 24 46.79 9.15 -30.62
CA ALA A 24 46.27 10.32 -31.33
C ALA A 24 44.87 10.31 -31.99
N ALA A 25 43.92 10.88 -31.25
CA ALA A 25 43.17 12.11 -31.56
C ALA A 25 42.58 12.32 -32.99
N LEU A 26 41.26 12.50 -33.04
CA LEU A 26 40.53 13.72 -33.47
C LEU A 26 39.15 13.37 -34.07
N VAL A 27 38.23 14.33 -33.89
CA VAL A 27 36.92 14.57 -34.54
C VAL A 27 35.69 13.75 -34.13
N ASP A 28 34.88 14.40 -33.28
CA ASP A 28 33.48 14.80 -33.55
C ASP A 28 32.70 13.93 -34.57
N ASP A 29 31.74 13.14 -34.10
CA ASP A 29 30.37 13.20 -34.63
C ASP A 29 29.39 12.40 -33.75
N MET A 30 28.19 12.95 -33.69
CA MET A 30 27.11 12.71 -32.76
C MET A 30 26.34 11.42 -33.11
N ALA A 31 26.84 10.24 -32.75
CA ALA A 31 26.08 8.99 -32.88
C ALA A 31 25.42 8.56 -31.56
N LYS A 32 24.14 8.88 -31.44
CA LYS A 32 23.18 8.46 -30.40
C LYS A 32 23.44 7.04 -29.88
N LYS A 33 23.96 6.92 -28.65
CA LYS A 33 23.90 5.69 -27.85
C LYS A 33 22.43 5.40 -27.53
N ALA A 34 21.81 4.54 -28.35
CA ALA A 34 20.62 3.82 -27.92
C ALA A 34 21.00 2.97 -26.70
N PRO A 35 20.38 3.16 -25.52
CA PRO A 35 20.68 2.30 -24.39
C PRO A 35 20.22 0.88 -24.75
N ALA A 36 21.18 -0.04 -24.75
CA ALA A 36 20.96 -1.47 -24.94
C ALA A 36 19.76 -1.93 -24.12
N LYS A 37 18.81 -2.63 -24.78
CA LYS A 37 17.72 -3.35 -24.12
C LYS A 37 18.34 -4.36 -23.16
N ARG A 38 18.50 -3.95 -21.89
CA ARG A 38 18.84 -4.87 -20.81
C ARG A 38 17.63 -5.78 -20.62
N SER A 39 17.89 -7.07 -20.77
CA SER A 39 16.98 -8.17 -20.51
C SER A 39 16.14 -7.90 -19.27
N ALA A 40 14.83 -8.06 -19.42
CA ALA A 40 13.86 -8.02 -18.33
C ALA A 40 14.07 -9.26 -17.44
N GLY A 41 15.17 -9.27 -16.69
CA GLY A 41 15.34 -10.12 -15.53
C GLY A 41 14.13 -9.92 -14.64
N LYS A 42 13.56 -11.04 -14.19
CA LYS A 42 12.40 -11.15 -13.29
C LYS A 42 12.68 -10.36 -11.99
N ARG A 43 12.53 -9.04 -12.05
CA ARG A 43 12.65 -8.15 -10.90
C ARG A 43 11.41 -8.43 -10.07
N THR A 44 11.60 -8.96 -8.86
CA THR A 44 10.66 -8.85 -7.75
C THR A 44 10.23 -7.39 -7.67
N ARG A 45 9.10 -7.05 -8.31
CA ARG A 45 8.54 -5.71 -8.32
C ARG A 45 7.99 -5.49 -6.92
N THR A 46 8.69 -4.74 -6.10
CA THR A 46 8.13 -4.17 -4.88
C THR A 46 6.88 -3.37 -5.27
N LEU A 47 5.71 -3.85 -4.86
CA LEU A 47 4.44 -3.16 -5.09
C LEU A 47 4.22 -2.22 -3.91
N GLU A 48 4.34 -0.92 -4.15
CA GLU A 48 4.01 0.08 -3.15
C GLU A 48 2.50 0.30 -3.14
N LEU A 49 1.86 -0.08 -2.04
CA LEU A 49 0.43 0.10 -1.79
C LEU A 49 0.25 1.04 -0.59
N THR A 50 -0.58 2.06 -0.75
CA THR A 50 -0.91 3.01 0.32
C THR A 50 -2.40 2.88 0.64
N LEU A 51 -2.69 2.36 1.83
CA LEU A 51 -4.03 2.35 2.41
C LEU A 51 -4.15 3.53 3.37
N THR A 52 -5.13 4.39 3.15
CA THR A 52 -5.48 5.48 4.07
C THR A 52 -6.84 5.18 4.68
N VAL A 53 -6.92 5.22 6.00
CA VAL A 53 -8.16 5.02 6.74
C VAL A 53 -8.48 6.29 7.50
N SER A 54 -9.73 6.74 7.42
CA SER A 54 -10.25 7.91 8.12
C SER A 54 -11.48 7.48 8.93
N GLY A 55 -11.49 7.75 10.23
CA GLY A 55 -12.61 7.49 11.12
C GLY A 55 -13.12 8.79 11.73
N THR A 56 -14.43 8.93 11.89
CA THR A 56 -15.06 10.01 12.65
C THR A 56 -15.54 9.51 14.01
N ALA A 57 -15.70 10.43 14.98
CA ALA A 57 -16.25 10.12 16.30
C ALA A 57 -17.70 9.60 16.23
N ASP A 58 -18.39 9.78 15.11
CA ASP A 58 -19.73 9.25 14.85
C ASP A 58 -19.72 7.78 14.39
N GLY A 59 -18.54 7.13 14.36
CA GLY A 59 -18.40 5.73 13.96
C GLY A 59 -18.42 5.51 12.45
N GLU A 60 -18.31 6.58 11.65
CA GLU A 60 -18.19 6.47 10.20
C GLU A 60 -16.71 6.33 9.82
N TRP A 61 -16.35 5.17 9.25
CA TRP A 61 -14.99 4.90 8.78
C TRP A 61 -14.96 4.76 7.26
N ARG A 62 -13.98 5.40 6.63
CA ARG A 62 -13.74 5.32 5.18
C ARG A 62 -12.30 4.91 4.88
N ALA A 63 -12.13 4.08 3.87
CA ALA A 63 -10.81 3.67 3.37
C ALA A 63 -10.59 4.06 1.91
N ASP A 64 -9.36 4.48 1.63
CA ASP A 64 -8.85 4.78 0.30
C ASP A 64 -7.60 3.93 0.05
N LEU A 65 -7.56 3.25 -1.09
CA LEU A 65 -6.44 2.41 -1.49
C LEU A 65 -5.78 2.95 -2.75
N LYS A 66 -4.47 3.16 -2.70
CA LYS A 66 -3.63 3.59 -3.82
C LYS A 66 -2.52 2.58 -4.09
N GLN A 67 -2.13 2.45 -5.36
CA GLN A 67 -0.94 1.73 -5.79
C GLN A 67 -0.07 2.69 -6.60
N GLY A 68 1.08 3.05 -6.05
CA GLY A 68 1.87 4.19 -6.56
C GLY A 68 1.01 5.46 -6.65
N SER A 69 0.77 5.96 -7.86
CA SER A 69 -0.06 7.14 -8.13
C SER A 69 -1.54 6.84 -8.46
N THR A 70 -1.90 5.57 -8.64
CA THR A 70 -3.25 5.18 -9.09
C THR A 70 -4.13 4.83 -7.90
N HIS A 71 -5.34 5.37 -7.83
CA HIS A 71 -6.33 4.94 -6.84
C HIS A 71 -7.04 3.67 -7.32
N LEU A 72 -7.04 2.63 -6.49
CA LEU A 72 -7.80 1.41 -6.74
C LEU A 72 -9.21 1.52 -6.15
N VAL A 73 -9.32 2.10 -4.95
CA VAL A 73 -10.58 2.22 -4.20
C VAL A 73 -10.63 3.60 -3.55
N ARG A 74 -11.82 4.21 -3.54
CA ARG A 74 -12.08 5.51 -2.91
C ARG A 74 -13.35 5.49 -2.08
N ASN A 75 -13.34 6.20 -0.96
CA ASN A 75 -14.49 6.38 -0.06
C ASN A 75 -15.20 5.05 0.32
N LEU A 76 -14.44 3.97 0.49
CA LEU A 76 -15.05 2.69 0.87
C LEU A 76 -15.54 2.78 2.31
N ALA A 77 -16.85 2.59 2.53
CA ALA A 77 -17.38 2.50 3.88
C ALA A 77 -16.84 1.24 4.56
N VAL A 78 -16.26 1.42 5.74
CA VAL A 78 -15.67 0.36 6.56
C VAL A 78 -16.26 0.42 7.96
N THR A 79 -16.27 -0.70 8.66
CA THR A 79 -16.62 -0.71 10.09
C THR A 79 -15.35 -0.60 10.93
N ALA A 80 -15.43 0.06 12.09
CA ALA A 80 -14.31 0.14 13.03
C ALA A 80 -13.76 -1.25 13.40
N ALA A 81 -14.65 -2.23 13.61
CA ALA A 81 -14.27 -3.61 13.91
C ALA A 81 -13.54 -4.31 12.75
N ALA A 82 -13.84 -3.97 11.49
CA ALA A 82 -13.09 -4.50 10.35
C ALA A 82 -11.71 -3.85 10.23
N VAL A 83 -11.57 -2.56 10.55
CA VAL A 83 -10.28 -1.86 10.58
C VAL A 83 -9.37 -2.46 11.65
N SER A 84 -9.89 -2.66 12.86
CA SER A 84 -9.18 -3.35 13.96
C SER A 84 -8.68 -4.73 13.57
N ARG A 85 -9.56 -5.57 12.99
CA ARG A 85 -9.18 -6.91 12.52
C ARG A 85 -8.13 -6.88 11.41
N ALA A 86 -8.28 -5.99 10.43
CA ALA A 86 -7.30 -5.85 9.37
C ALA A 86 -5.95 -5.37 9.91
N ALA A 87 -5.94 -4.43 10.85
CA ALA A 87 -4.72 -3.96 11.50
C ALA A 87 -4.03 -5.10 12.26
N ALA A 88 -4.77 -5.94 12.98
CA ALA A 88 -4.23 -7.11 13.67
C ALA A 88 -3.62 -8.14 12.70
N GLU A 89 -4.21 -8.30 11.51
CA GLU A 89 -3.65 -9.15 10.44
C GLU A 89 -2.39 -8.57 9.80
N LEU A 90 -2.24 -7.23 9.78
CA LEU A 90 -1.04 -6.57 9.28
C LEU A 90 0.08 -6.60 10.32
N HIS A 91 -0.18 -6.09 11.53
CA HIS A 91 0.76 -6.06 12.65
C HIS A 91 0.09 -5.64 13.97
N GLU A 92 0.43 -6.29 15.08
CA GLU A 92 -0.13 -5.98 16.41
C GLU A 92 0.17 -4.55 16.90
N ASP A 93 1.35 -4.03 16.58
CA ASP A 93 1.73 -2.63 16.88
C ASP A 93 0.84 -1.59 16.18
N LEU A 94 0.18 -1.95 15.08
CA LEU A 94 -0.79 -1.08 14.41
C LEU A 94 -2.19 -1.27 14.99
N ALA A 95 -2.54 -2.49 15.39
CA ALA A 95 -3.84 -2.80 15.99
C ALA A 95 -4.06 -2.08 17.32
N THR A 96 -3.08 -2.13 18.23
CA THR A 96 -3.18 -1.54 19.57
C THR A 96 -3.56 -0.05 19.58
N PRO A 97 -2.87 0.85 18.86
CA PRO A 97 -3.24 2.27 18.83
C PRO A 97 -4.57 2.52 18.10
N ILE A 98 -4.91 1.71 17.09
CA ILE A 98 -6.18 1.84 16.36
C ILE A 98 -7.35 1.46 17.27
N ASP A 99 -7.23 0.37 18.03
CA ASP A 99 -8.23 -0.09 18.98
C ASP A 99 -8.47 0.95 20.08
N ALA A 100 -7.40 1.56 20.61
CA ALA A 100 -7.51 2.65 21.57
C ALA A 100 -8.30 3.84 21.01
N VAL A 101 -8.01 4.28 19.78
CA VAL A 101 -8.75 5.38 19.12
C VAL A 101 -10.22 5.03 18.89
N ILE A 102 -10.51 3.78 18.51
CA ILE A 102 -11.88 3.30 18.31
C ILE A 102 -12.66 3.30 19.63
N GLU A 103 -12.04 2.87 20.73
CA GLU A 103 -12.69 2.85 22.03
C GLU A 103 -12.92 4.25 22.59
N ASP A 104 -11.94 5.16 22.44
CA ASP A 104 -12.10 6.57 22.79
C ASP A 104 -13.26 7.21 22.01
N ALA A 105 -13.38 6.92 20.71
CA ALA A 105 -14.51 7.41 19.90
C ALA A 105 -15.86 6.89 20.42
N ARG A 106 -15.93 5.60 20.80
CA ARG A 106 -17.13 5.01 21.39
C ARG A 106 -17.46 5.65 22.74
N ALA A 107 -16.47 5.91 23.58
CA ALA A 107 -16.66 6.58 24.86
C ALA A 107 -17.19 8.02 24.69
N GLN A 108 -16.67 8.76 23.70
CA GLN A 108 -17.16 10.10 23.37
C GLN A 108 -18.61 10.08 22.88
N GLN A 109 -18.96 9.09 22.03
CA GLN A 109 -20.34 8.91 21.59
C GLN A 109 -21.28 8.59 22.76
N ALA A 110 -20.88 7.68 23.65
CA ALA A 110 -21.66 7.31 24.83
C ALA A 110 -21.86 8.50 25.79
N ALA A 111 -20.81 9.29 26.01
CA ALA A 111 -20.89 10.50 26.84
C ALA A 111 -21.85 11.54 26.24
N LYS A 112 -21.81 11.74 24.92
CA LYS A 112 -22.73 12.64 24.22
C LYS A 112 -24.18 12.17 24.32
N VAL A 113 -24.42 10.86 24.19
CA VAL A 113 -25.76 10.29 24.37
C VAL A 113 -26.26 10.50 25.80
N ALA A 114 -25.45 10.19 26.81
CA ALA A 114 -25.82 10.37 28.22
C ALA A 114 -26.14 11.83 28.58
N ALA A 115 -25.37 12.79 28.04
CA ALA A 115 -25.64 14.21 28.22
C ALA A 115 -26.98 14.62 27.59
N LEU A 116 -27.24 14.20 26.35
CA LEU A 116 -28.49 14.49 25.65
C LEU A 116 -29.70 13.82 26.33
N GLU A 117 -29.54 12.60 26.85
CA GLU A 117 -30.59 11.91 27.59
C GLU A 117 -30.94 12.63 28.90
N THR A 118 -29.95 13.18 29.60
CA THR A 118 -30.17 14.00 30.80
C THR A 118 -30.96 15.27 30.47
N GLU A 119 -30.61 15.94 29.38
CA GLU A 119 -31.33 17.13 28.91
C GLU A 119 -32.78 16.80 28.53
N LEU A 120 -33.00 15.68 27.84
CA LEU A 120 -34.35 15.21 27.48
C LEU A 120 -35.18 14.82 28.70
N GLU A 121 -34.59 14.17 29.70
CA GLU A 121 -35.29 13.80 30.93
C GLU A 121 -35.69 15.04 31.74
N ALA A 122 -34.80 16.03 31.86
CA ALA A 122 -35.11 17.30 32.50
C ALA A 122 -36.27 18.03 31.78
N ALA A 123 -36.26 18.06 30.44
CA ALA A 123 -37.33 18.64 29.65
C ALA A 123 -38.67 17.89 29.83
N ARG A 124 -38.65 16.56 29.84
CA ARG A 124 -39.84 15.73 30.09
C ARG A 124 -40.42 15.96 31.48
N ARG A 125 -39.57 16.09 32.51
CA ARG A 125 -40.02 16.35 33.88
C ARG A 125 -40.61 17.75 34.04
N ALA A 126 -40.06 18.75 33.35
CA ALA A 126 -40.62 20.09 33.35
C ALA A 126 -42.02 20.12 32.72
N LEU A 127 -42.23 19.40 31.61
CA LEU A 127 -43.55 19.27 30.98
C LEU A 127 -44.56 18.57 31.88
N ALA A 128 -44.16 17.47 32.55
CA ALA A 128 -45.04 16.74 33.47
C ALA A 128 -45.46 17.53 34.73
N ASN A 129 -44.76 18.63 35.07
CA ASN A 129 -45.15 19.51 36.17
C ASN A 129 -46.13 20.63 35.74
N LEU A 130 -46.42 20.75 34.43
CA LEU A 130 -47.31 21.78 33.85
C LEU A 130 -48.73 21.25 33.54
N ASP A 131 -48.92 19.92 33.52
CA ASP A 131 -50.21 19.24 33.51
C ASP A 131 -50.66 18.88 34.94
#